data_AF-A0A7W7Q2T1-F1
#
_entry.id   AF-A0A7W7Q2T1-F1
#
_cell.length_a   1.000
_cell.length_b   1.000
_cell.length_c   1.000
_cell.angle_alpha   90.00
_cell.angle_beta   90.00
_cell.angle_gamma   90.00
#
_symmetry.space_group_name_H-M   'P 1'
#
loop_
_entity.id
_entity.type
_entity.pdbx_description
1 polymer ?
#
loop_
_entity_poly.entity_id
_entity_poly.type
_entity_poly.pdbx_seq_one_letter_code
_entity_poly.pdbx_strand_id
1 'polypeptide(L)'
;MRAKGIAYDTGFVRNGEISRERFDLDVVRRELAIIRDDLHCNAVHVVGGDPERLEQAARCAAELGLEVWFSPYPLELTTAEILSLFADCAQRAERIREAGAEVVFVAGVELSIMNRGFLSGDNVEERVELLLSRPDGRGERIAEANARLNDFLGDAVTAVRERFRGRITYACIPFENVDWTLFDITSVELIRSAEVADQFREGVRKLVAQGKPVAITGFGTATWQGAGDVAPRSMEIVEYDETGRPVALDGDYVRDEPGQAAYLRELLEIFDAEGVDGAFVYLFALNNFPHRPDDPRHDLDLASLGIVKVLEDRTGDTYPDMPWEPKAAFTAVADYYRG
;
A
#
# COMPACT_ATOMS: atom_id res chain seq x y z
N MET A 1 4.83 18.45 -3.86
CA MET A 1 4.04 17.54 -2.98
C MET A 1 4.11 18.02 -1.53
N ARG A 2 2.99 17.96 -0.82
CA ARG A 2 2.87 18.27 0.63
C ARG A 2 3.22 17.07 1.51
N ALA A 3 2.66 15.90 1.22
CA ALA A 3 3.00 14.65 1.89
C ALA A 3 4.02 13.85 1.07
N LYS A 4 5.24 13.72 1.61
CA LYS A 4 6.29 12.84 1.12
C LYS A 4 6.29 11.61 2.02
N GLY A 5 5.74 10.50 1.53
CA GLY A 5 5.40 9.38 2.38
C GLY A 5 5.82 8.03 1.85
N ILE A 6 5.65 7.04 2.71
CA ILE A 6 5.89 5.63 2.44
C ILE A 6 4.87 4.78 3.18
N ALA A 7 4.49 3.65 2.60
CA ALA A 7 3.65 2.66 3.25
C ALA A 7 4.46 1.83 4.25
N TYR A 8 3.93 1.68 5.45
CA TYR A 8 4.51 0.91 6.55
C TYR A 8 3.58 -0.25 6.93
N ASP A 9 4.01 -1.46 6.60
CA ASP A 9 3.26 -2.71 6.83
C ASP A 9 3.31 -3.15 8.30
N THR A 10 2.14 -3.26 8.93
CA THR A 10 1.98 -3.81 10.29
C THR A 10 1.59 -5.30 10.31
N GLY A 11 1.36 -5.88 9.14
CA GLY A 11 0.92 -7.25 8.90
C GLY A 11 -0.49 -7.28 8.29
N PHE A 12 -0.62 -7.96 7.16
CA PHE A 12 -1.90 -8.29 6.53
C PHE A 12 -2.50 -9.53 7.17
N VAL A 13 -3.78 -9.48 7.48
CA VAL A 13 -4.50 -10.61 8.08
C VAL A 13 -5.38 -11.27 7.01
N ARG A 14 -5.13 -12.54 6.71
CA ARG A 14 -5.92 -13.34 5.77
C ARG A 14 -6.13 -14.72 6.35
N ASN A 15 -7.38 -15.20 6.37
CA ASN A 15 -7.74 -16.52 6.91
C ASN A 15 -7.22 -16.79 8.35
N GLY A 16 -7.07 -15.74 9.16
CA GLY A 16 -6.54 -15.83 10.53
C GLY A 16 -5.01 -15.86 10.63
N GLU A 17 -4.30 -15.90 9.50
CA GLU A 17 -2.83 -15.77 9.44
C GLU A 17 -2.43 -14.30 9.26
N ILE A 18 -1.29 -13.93 9.83
CA ILE A 18 -0.72 -12.59 9.73
C ILE A 18 0.62 -12.62 8.97
N SER A 19 0.76 -11.81 7.92
CA SER A 19 1.96 -11.82 7.06
C SER A 19 3.25 -11.41 7.80
N ARG A 20 3.13 -10.61 8.85
CA ARG A 20 4.23 -10.17 9.71
C ARG A 20 4.18 -10.92 11.02
N GLU A 21 4.87 -12.04 11.13
CA GLU A 21 4.82 -12.88 12.35
C GLU A 21 5.35 -12.12 13.59
N ARG A 22 6.51 -11.47 13.47
CA ARG A 22 7.15 -10.69 14.55
C ARG A 22 6.81 -9.20 14.45
N PHE A 23 6.35 -8.62 15.56
CA PHE A 23 6.02 -7.19 15.66
C PHE A 23 6.59 -6.60 16.94
N ASP A 24 7.87 -6.26 16.90
CA ASP A 24 8.59 -5.62 18.00
C ASP A 24 8.46 -4.10 17.90
N LEU A 25 7.94 -3.47 18.95
CA LEU A 25 7.68 -2.03 18.97
C LEU A 25 8.95 -1.17 18.99
N ASP A 26 10.06 -1.68 19.50
CA ASP A 26 11.32 -0.95 19.46
C ASP A 26 11.88 -0.92 18.03
N VAL A 27 11.72 -2.02 17.29
CA VAL A 27 12.02 -2.07 15.85
C VAL A 27 11.09 -1.13 15.09
N VAL A 28 9.77 -1.18 15.34
CA VAL A 28 8.80 -0.28 14.68
C VAL A 28 9.16 1.19 14.89
N ARG A 29 9.46 1.60 16.13
CA ARG A 29 9.84 2.98 16.45
C ARG A 29 11.14 3.38 15.74
N ARG A 30 12.11 2.46 15.66
CA ARG A 30 13.39 2.73 15.00
C ARG A 30 13.25 2.82 13.48
N GLU A 31 12.46 1.95 12.86
CA GLU A 31 12.12 2.01 11.43
C GLU A 31 11.42 3.32 11.09
N LEU A 32 10.43 3.75 11.89
CA LEU A 32 9.73 5.01 11.68
C LEU A 32 10.64 6.24 11.87
N ALA A 33 11.63 6.16 12.78
CA ALA A 33 12.64 7.22 12.91
C ALA A 33 13.54 7.29 11.68
N ILE A 34 13.98 6.16 11.13
CA ILE A 34 14.76 6.10 9.87
C ILE A 34 13.92 6.63 8.70
N ILE A 35 12.62 6.29 8.63
CA ILE A 35 11.70 6.82 7.63
C ILE A 35 11.64 8.35 7.68
N ARG A 36 11.59 8.93 8.88
CA ARG A 36 11.59 10.39 9.03
C ARG A 36 12.95 11.01 8.70
N ASP A 37 14.01 10.51 9.31
CA ASP A 37 15.31 11.19 9.36
C ASP A 37 16.17 10.90 8.13
N ASP A 38 16.15 9.66 7.63
CA ASP A 38 17.06 9.20 6.58
C ASP A 38 16.36 9.14 5.22
N LEU A 39 15.07 8.75 5.16
CA LEU A 39 14.24 8.85 3.95
C LEU A 39 13.64 10.25 3.75
N HIS A 40 13.72 11.15 4.73
CA HIS A 40 13.14 12.51 4.69
C HIS A 40 11.62 12.53 4.50
N CYS A 41 10.92 11.46 4.90
CA CYS A 41 9.47 11.42 4.87
C CYS A 41 8.88 12.34 5.95
N ASN A 42 7.75 12.96 5.63
CA ASN A 42 6.95 13.74 6.59
C ASN A 42 5.56 13.14 6.85
N ALA A 43 5.22 12.05 6.16
CA ALA A 43 3.99 11.29 6.33
C ALA A 43 4.28 9.79 6.23
N VAL A 44 3.44 8.97 6.88
CA VAL A 44 3.50 7.51 6.76
C VAL A 44 2.11 6.92 6.61
N HIS A 45 1.96 5.99 5.68
CA HIS A 45 0.74 5.22 5.45
C HIS A 45 0.84 3.90 6.18
N VAL A 46 0.30 3.87 7.41
CA VAL A 46 0.32 2.70 8.28
C VAL A 46 -0.79 1.76 7.85
N VAL A 47 -0.40 0.60 7.34
CA VAL A 47 -1.28 -0.34 6.65
C VAL A 47 -1.21 -1.74 7.26
N GLY A 48 -2.36 -2.39 7.45
CA GLY A 48 -2.44 -3.75 7.97
C GLY A 48 -3.84 -4.19 8.41
N GLY A 49 -3.97 -5.46 8.78
CA GLY A 49 -5.26 -6.08 9.14
C GLY A 49 -5.56 -6.12 10.65
N ASP A 50 -4.56 -5.89 11.50
CA ASP A 50 -4.71 -5.93 12.96
C ASP A 50 -4.86 -4.50 13.56
N PRO A 51 -6.01 -4.15 14.16
CA PRO A 51 -6.26 -2.81 14.70
C PRO A 51 -5.30 -2.39 15.82
N GLU A 52 -4.81 -3.34 16.62
CA GLU A 52 -3.90 -3.05 17.72
C GLU A 52 -2.52 -2.69 17.18
N ARG A 53 -1.99 -3.46 16.22
CA ARG A 53 -0.71 -3.16 15.57
C ARG A 53 -0.74 -1.86 14.79
N LEU A 54 -1.86 -1.58 14.09
CA LEU A 54 -2.08 -0.28 13.44
C LEU A 54 -2.01 0.87 14.45
N GLU A 55 -2.73 0.79 15.57
CA GLU A 55 -2.71 1.82 16.61
C GLU A 55 -1.31 2.01 17.21
N GLN A 56 -0.61 0.92 17.48
CA GLN A 56 0.74 0.97 18.05
C GLN A 56 1.76 1.64 17.10
N ALA A 57 1.78 1.26 15.82
CA ALA A 57 2.66 1.90 14.83
C ALA A 57 2.28 3.37 14.58
N ALA A 58 0.98 3.66 14.47
CA ALA A 58 0.47 5.01 14.31
C ALA A 58 0.83 5.94 15.48
N ARG A 59 0.81 5.44 16.72
CA ARG A 59 1.30 6.18 17.90
C ARG A 59 2.79 6.50 17.81
N CYS A 60 3.60 5.51 17.44
CA CYS A 60 5.04 5.74 17.26
C CYS A 60 5.31 6.79 16.17
N ALA A 61 4.59 6.74 15.05
CA ALA A 61 4.71 7.71 13.97
C ALA A 61 4.31 9.13 14.41
N ALA A 62 3.18 9.25 15.13
CA ALA A 62 2.70 10.51 15.69
C ALA A 62 3.71 11.12 16.69
N GLU A 63 4.29 10.31 17.58
CA GLU A 63 5.32 10.75 18.54
C GLU A 63 6.59 11.28 17.84
N LEU A 64 6.89 10.75 16.65
CA LEU A 64 7.99 11.20 15.82
C LEU A 64 7.66 12.44 14.98
N GLY A 65 6.40 12.91 15.00
CA GLY A 65 5.92 14.09 14.28
C GLY A 65 5.56 13.84 12.80
N LEU A 66 5.36 12.58 12.41
CA LEU A 66 4.89 12.24 11.06
C LEU A 66 3.36 12.43 10.96
N GLU A 67 2.87 12.92 9.81
CA GLU A 67 1.44 12.81 9.47
C GLU A 67 1.08 11.33 9.29
N VAL A 68 0.01 10.88 9.95
CA VAL A 68 -0.38 9.47 9.95
C VAL A 68 -1.55 9.24 9.01
N TRP A 69 -1.37 8.36 8.03
CA TRP A 69 -2.43 7.80 7.21
C TRP A 69 -2.79 6.43 7.78
N PHE A 70 -3.85 6.39 8.60
CA PHE A 70 -4.30 5.21 9.33
C PHE A 70 -5.19 4.36 8.42
N SER A 71 -4.72 3.19 8.01
CA SER A 71 -5.32 2.41 6.92
C SER A 71 -5.57 0.96 7.31
N PRO A 72 -6.73 0.64 7.90
CA PRO A 72 -7.19 -0.75 7.98
C PRO A 72 -7.26 -1.37 6.58
N TYR A 73 -6.63 -2.53 6.42
CA TYR A 73 -6.55 -3.28 5.17
C TYR A 73 -7.27 -4.63 5.33
N PRO A 74 -8.59 -4.67 5.18
CA PRO A 74 -9.35 -5.91 5.25
C PRO A 74 -9.06 -6.79 4.03
N LEU A 75 -8.92 -8.09 4.25
CA LEU A 75 -8.76 -9.11 3.21
C LEU A 75 -9.77 -10.22 3.44
N GLU A 76 -10.49 -10.60 2.37
CA GLU A 76 -11.45 -11.70 2.37
C GLU A 76 -12.58 -11.58 3.41
N LEU A 77 -12.86 -10.35 3.86
CA LEU A 77 -13.94 -10.05 4.80
C LEU A 77 -15.25 -9.76 4.08
N THR A 78 -16.35 -9.94 4.80
CA THR A 78 -17.68 -9.47 4.41
C THR A 78 -17.84 -7.98 4.73
N THR A 79 -18.78 -7.30 4.07
CA THR A 79 -19.06 -5.88 4.31
C THR A 79 -19.39 -5.58 5.78
N ALA A 80 -20.12 -6.44 6.47
CA ALA A 80 -20.43 -6.27 7.89
C ALA A 80 -19.18 -6.32 8.78
N GLU A 81 -18.25 -7.24 8.51
CA GLU A 81 -16.98 -7.35 9.22
C GLU A 81 -16.09 -6.12 8.97
N ILE A 82 -16.07 -5.63 7.72
CA ILE A 82 -15.32 -4.41 7.37
C ILE A 82 -15.87 -3.18 8.11
N LEU A 83 -17.19 -3.00 8.18
CA LEU A 83 -17.79 -1.88 8.93
C LEU A 83 -17.41 -1.93 10.42
N SER A 84 -17.43 -3.12 11.02
CA SER A 84 -17.00 -3.32 12.41
C SER A 84 -15.52 -2.94 12.60
N LEU A 85 -14.65 -3.42 11.70
CA LEU A 85 -13.23 -3.10 11.69
C LEU A 85 -12.99 -1.58 11.56
N PHE A 86 -13.68 -0.92 10.63
CA PHE A 86 -13.54 0.51 10.40
C PHE A 86 -14.04 1.34 11.58
N ALA A 87 -15.13 0.94 12.24
CA ALA A 87 -15.61 1.63 13.43
C ALA A 87 -14.60 1.56 14.59
N ASP A 88 -13.99 0.39 14.84
CA ASP A 88 -12.92 0.25 15.85
C ASP A 88 -11.70 1.09 15.47
N CYS A 89 -11.22 0.95 14.23
CA CYS A 89 -10.06 1.70 13.73
C CYS A 89 -10.29 3.22 13.77
N ALA A 90 -11.50 3.70 13.45
CA ALA A 90 -11.84 5.12 13.53
C ALA A 90 -11.73 5.65 14.96
N GLN A 91 -12.19 4.88 15.95
CA GLN A 91 -12.05 5.23 17.36
C GLN A 91 -10.58 5.25 17.81
N ARG A 92 -9.76 4.33 17.31
CA ARG A 92 -8.30 4.27 17.57
C ARG A 92 -7.56 5.46 16.97
N ALA A 93 -7.79 5.70 15.67
CA ALA A 93 -7.27 6.85 14.95
C ALA A 93 -7.65 8.16 15.64
N GLU A 94 -8.84 8.21 16.25
CA GLU A 94 -9.22 9.42 16.96
C GLU A 94 -8.44 9.71 18.22
N ARG A 95 -8.14 8.68 19.02
CA ARG A 95 -7.30 8.85 20.21
C ARG A 95 -5.92 9.44 19.86
N ILE A 96 -5.40 9.10 18.68
CA ILE A 96 -4.12 9.60 18.18
C ILE A 96 -4.26 11.07 17.76
N ARG A 97 -5.35 11.42 17.07
CA ARG A 97 -5.63 12.80 16.67
C ARG A 97 -5.88 13.73 17.87
N GLU A 98 -6.65 13.28 18.86
CA GLU A 98 -6.91 14.03 20.10
C GLU A 98 -5.63 14.29 20.92
N ALA A 99 -4.60 13.44 20.73
CA ALA A 99 -3.27 13.66 21.29
C ALA A 99 -2.44 14.71 20.53
N GLY A 100 -2.98 15.31 19.46
CA GLY A 100 -2.38 16.42 18.72
C GLY A 100 -1.74 16.05 17.39
N ALA A 101 -1.85 14.79 16.94
CA ALA A 101 -1.30 14.36 15.66
C ALA A 101 -2.22 14.68 14.48
N GLU A 102 -1.62 14.95 13.32
CA GLU A 102 -2.34 15.00 12.05
C GLU A 102 -2.63 13.57 11.57
N VAL A 103 -3.92 13.23 11.46
CA VAL A 103 -4.37 11.88 11.08
C VAL A 103 -5.36 11.96 9.91
N VAL A 104 -5.11 11.16 8.88
CA VAL A 104 -6.04 10.85 7.79
C VAL A 104 -6.50 9.40 7.95
N PHE A 105 -7.81 9.16 7.94
CA PHE A 105 -8.36 7.80 7.95
C PHE A 105 -8.56 7.31 6.51
N VAL A 106 -7.97 6.17 6.16
CA VAL A 106 -8.13 5.53 4.85
C VAL A 106 -9.15 4.40 5.01
N ALA A 107 -10.35 4.59 4.44
CA ALA A 107 -11.50 3.69 4.57
C ALA A 107 -11.38 2.44 3.66
N GLY A 108 -10.22 1.79 3.68
CA GLY A 108 -9.91 0.61 2.87
C GLY A 108 -9.13 0.93 1.60
N VAL A 109 -8.67 -0.16 0.99
CA VAL A 109 -7.84 -0.18 -0.21
C VAL A 109 -8.39 -1.27 -1.13
N GLU A 110 -8.70 -0.91 -2.38
CA GLU A 110 -9.09 -1.86 -3.44
C GLU A 110 -10.18 -2.86 -3.04
N LEU A 111 -11.18 -2.41 -2.28
CA LEU A 111 -12.13 -3.30 -1.61
C LEU A 111 -12.90 -4.18 -2.60
N SER A 112 -13.13 -3.71 -3.84
CA SER A 112 -13.90 -4.47 -4.82
C SER A 112 -13.27 -5.83 -5.17
N ILE A 113 -11.94 -5.93 -5.16
CA ILE A 113 -11.19 -7.18 -5.43
C ILE A 113 -10.69 -7.85 -4.16
N MET A 114 -10.36 -7.09 -3.13
CA MET A 114 -9.76 -7.62 -1.90
C MET A 114 -10.77 -8.30 -0.97
N ASN A 115 -12.07 -8.03 -1.14
CA ASN A 115 -13.11 -8.44 -0.20
C ASN A 115 -14.36 -9.00 -0.87
N ARG A 116 -15.18 -9.67 -0.07
CA ARG A 116 -16.41 -10.33 -0.51
C ARG A 116 -17.55 -9.33 -0.68
N GLY A 117 -18.43 -9.59 -1.64
CA GLY A 117 -19.70 -8.87 -1.82
C GLY A 117 -19.72 -7.87 -2.97
N PHE A 118 -18.57 -7.51 -3.54
CA PHE A 118 -18.49 -6.57 -4.65
C PHE A 118 -18.43 -7.28 -6.00
N LEU A 119 -17.40 -8.11 -6.22
CA LEU A 119 -17.22 -8.97 -7.39
C LEU A 119 -17.51 -10.45 -7.05
N SER A 120 -17.83 -11.22 -8.09
CA SER A 120 -17.98 -12.68 -7.98
C SER A 120 -16.62 -13.36 -7.86
N GLY A 121 -16.51 -14.36 -6.99
CA GLY A 121 -15.29 -15.12 -6.72
C GLY A 121 -15.05 -15.26 -5.22
N ASP A 122 -14.56 -16.43 -4.80
CA ASP A 122 -14.37 -16.78 -3.39
C ASP A 122 -13.05 -16.22 -2.82
N ASN A 123 -12.11 -15.85 -3.69
CA ASN A 123 -10.83 -15.21 -3.36
C ASN A 123 -10.46 -14.13 -4.40
N VAL A 124 -9.39 -13.37 -4.13
CA VAL A 124 -8.87 -12.31 -5.01
C VAL A 124 -8.57 -12.82 -6.42
N GLU A 125 -7.89 -13.96 -6.53
CA GLU A 125 -7.44 -14.53 -7.80
C GLU A 125 -8.64 -14.85 -8.69
N GLU A 126 -9.66 -15.52 -8.14
CA GLU A 126 -10.89 -15.85 -8.85
C GLU A 126 -11.69 -14.60 -9.23
N ARG A 127 -11.75 -13.57 -8.36
CA ARG A 127 -12.42 -12.30 -8.70
C ARG A 127 -11.76 -11.63 -9.89
N VAL A 128 -10.43 -11.57 -9.91
CA VAL A 128 -9.66 -10.99 -11.02
C VAL A 128 -9.84 -11.85 -12.29
N GLU A 129 -9.71 -13.17 -12.18
CA GLU A 129 -9.89 -14.09 -13.31
C GLU A 129 -11.28 -13.96 -13.93
N LEU A 130 -12.35 -13.98 -13.13
CA LEU A 130 -13.73 -13.87 -13.61
C LEU A 130 -14.02 -12.49 -14.22
N LEU A 131 -13.38 -11.44 -13.71
CA LEU A 131 -13.49 -10.09 -14.28
C LEU A 131 -12.82 -10.01 -15.66
N LEU A 132 -11.64 -10.62 -15.81
CA LEU A 132 -10.80 -10.50 -17.02
C LEU A 132 -11.14 -11.53 -18.11
N SER A 133 -11.43 -12.78 -17.76
CA SER A 133 -11.62 -13.91 -18.70
C SER A 133 -12.94 -13.84 -19.49
N ARG A 134 -13.88 -12.99 -19.07
CA ARG A 134 -15.21 -12.86 -19.69
C ARG A 134 -15.36 -11.48 -20.34
N PRO A 135 -14.87 -11.25 -21.58
CA PRO A 135 -14.95 -9.93 -22.20
C PRO A 135 -16.40 -9.44 -22.36
N ASP A 136 -17.32 -10.35 -22.67
CA ASP A 136 -18.75 -10.06 -22.76
C ASP A 136 -19.33 -9.69 -21.37
N GLY A 137 -20.05 -8.57 -21.31
CA GLY A 137 -20.66 -8.06 -20.08
C GLY A 137 -19.67 -7.55 -19.03
N ARG A 138 -18.37 -7.42 -19.35
CA ARG A 138 -17.37 -6.89 -18.40
C ARG A 138 -17.73 -5.49 -17.89
N GLY A 139 -18.18 -4.61 -18.79
CA GLY A 139 -18.63 -3.26 -18.43
C GLY A 139 -19.81 -3.26 -17.44
N GLU A 140 -20.76 -4.17 -17.62
CA GLU A 140 -21.93 -4.31 -16.73
C GLU A 140 -21.50 -4.80 -15.34
N ARG A 141 -20.60 -5.79 -15.27
CA ARG A 141 -20.07 -6.27 -13.98
C ARG A 141 -19.26 -5.22 -13.25
N ILE A 142 -18.46 -4.43 -13.97
CA ILE A 142 -17.75 -3.27 -13.38
C ILE A 142 -18.75 -2.24 -12.87
N ALA A 143 -19.80 -1.92 -13.63
CA ALA A 143 -20.81 -0.96 -13.20
C ALA A 143 -21.56 -1.44 -11.95
N GLU A 144 -21.92 -2.72 -11.89
CA GLU A 144 -22.58 -3.33 -10.74
C GLU A 144 -21.66 -3.34 -9.50
N ALA A 145 -20.40 -3.73 -9.65
CA ALA A 145 -19.43 -3.71 -8.56
C ALA A 145 -19.23 -2.29 -8.02
N ASN A 146 -19.18 -1.28 -8.91
CA ASN A 146 -19.09 0.12 -8.54
C ASN A 146 -20.33 0.64 -7.80
N ALA A 147 -21.54 0.23 -8.19
CA ALA A 147 -22.75 0.59 -7.46
C ALA A 147 -22.72 0.03 -6.03
N ARG A 148 -22.40 -1.27 -5.89
CA ARG A 148 -22.29 -1.95 -4.58
C ARG A 148 -21.18 -1.34 -3.71
N LEU A 149 -20.03 -1.00 -4.32
CA LEU A 149 -18.93 -0.36 -3.63
C LEU A 149 -19.33 1.02 -3.10
N ASN A 150 -19.98 1.85 -3.91
CA ASN A 150 -20.38 3.19 -3.47
C ASN A 150 -21.47 3.16 -2.38
N ASP A 151 -22.44 2.24 -2.48
CA ASP A 151 -23.43 2.03 -1.40
C ASP A 151 -22.71 1.69 -0.09
N PHE A 152 -21.77 0.75 -0.14
CA PHE A 152 -20.96 0.36 1.02
C PHE A 152 -20.08 1.52 1.55
N LEU A 153 -19.44 2.29 0.67
CA LEU A 153 -18.61 3.42 1.09
C LEU A 153 -19.43 4.51 1.78
N GLY A 154 -20.70 4.70 1.39
CA GLY A 154 -21.65 5.56 2.11
C GLY A 154 -21.87 5.11 3.57
N ASP A 155 -22.09 3.82 3.77
CA ASP A 155 -22.23 3.22 5.12
C ASP A 155 -20.92 3.32 5.91
N ALA A 156 -19.78 3.03 5.26
CA ALA A 156 -18.46 3.09 5.87
C ALA A 156 -18.10 4.51 6.34
N VAL A 157 -18.29 5.52 5.50
CA VAL A 157 -18.04 6.92 5.89
C VAL A 157 -18.95 7.33 7.04
N THR A 158 -20.23 6.91 7.04
CA THR A 158 -21.15 7.17 8.15
C THR A 158 -20.60 6.58 9.45
N ALA A 159 -20.24 5.30 9.46
CA ALA A 159 -19.69 4.62 10.64
C ALA A 159 -18.38 5.25 11.14
N VAL A 160 -17.47 5.62 10.22
CA VAL A 160 -16.21 6.30 10.58
C VAL A 160 -16.49 7.67 11.19
N ARG A 161 -17.38 8.47 10.60
CA ARG A 161 -17.69 9.84 11.07
C ARG A 161 -18.35 9.88 12.45
N GLU A 162 -18.99 8.80 12.91
CA GLU A 162 -19.49 8.70 14.28
C GLU A 162 -18.37 8.73 15.33
N ARG A 163 -17.16 8.30 14.96
CA ARG A 163 -16.01 8.12 15.86
C ARG A 163 -14.81 9.00 15.52
N PHE A 164 -14.72 9.48 14.28
CA PHE A 164 -13.55 10.20 13.76
C PHE A 164 -13.93 11.50 13.06
N ARG A 165 -13.36 12.62 13.55
CA ARG A 165 -13.55 13.99 13.04
C ARG A 165 -12.42 14.51 12.13
N GLY A 166 -11.40 13.71 11.83
CA GLY A 166 -10.30 14.10 10.94
C GLY A 166 -10.64 13.93 9.45
N ARG A 167 -9.64 14.03 8.57
CA ARG A 167 -9.84 13.84 7.12
C ARG A 167 -10.03 12.36 6.77
N ILE A 168 -10.93 12.05 5.86
CA ILE A 168 -11.20 10.67 5.39
C ILE A 168 -10.92 10.57 3.89
N THR A 169 -10.36 9.44 3.48
CA THR A 169 -10.18 9.06 2.07
C THR A 169 -10.44 7.56 1.88
N TYR A 170 -10.33 7.10 0.64
CA TYR A 170 -10.43 5.70 0.22
C TYR A 170 -9.38 5.48 -0.88
N ALA A 171 -8.60 4.42 -0.82
CA ALA A 171 -7.55 4.14 -1.81
C ALA A 171 -8.11 3.21 -2.90
N CYS A 172 -8.42 3.79 -4.06
CA CYS A 172 -9.08 3.07 -5.15
C CYS A 172 -8.08 2.59 -6.22
N ILE A 173 -8.48 1.56 -6.97
CA ILE A 173 -7.84 1.18 -8.24
C ILE A 173 -8.55 1.83 -9.43
N PRO A 174 -7.92 1.90 -10.63
CA PRO A 174 -8.42 2.70 -11.74
C PRO A 174 -9.84 2.40 -12.25
N PHE A 175 -10.39 1.20 -12.02
CA PHE A 175 -11.76 0.86 -12.45
C PHE A 175 -12.82 1.06 -11.36
N GLU A 176 -12.42 1.42 -10.14
CA GLU A 176 -13.33 1.83 -9.07
C GLU A 176 -13.69 3.31 -9.27
N ASN A 177 -14.90 3.56 -9.78
CA ASN A 177 -15.51 4.86 -9.93
C ASN A 177 -16.19 5.30 -8.62
N VAL A 178 -15.38 5.84 -7.71
CA VAL A 178 -15.77 6.25 -6.35
C VAL A 178 -16.53 7.57 -6.36
N ASP A 179 -17.58 7.67 -5.54
CA ASP A 179 -18.20 8.95 -5.20
C ASP A 179 -17.31 9.74 -4.25
N TRP A 180 -16.41 10.54 -4.84
CA TRP A 180 -15.50 11.38 -4.09
C TRP A 180 -16.18 12.47 -3.26
N THR A 181 -17.48 12.74 -3.40
CA THR A 181 -18.17 13.74 -2.57
C THR A 181 -18.23 13.34 -1.09
N LEU A 182 -18.10 12.04 -0.80
CA LEU A 182 -18.05 11.48 0.56
C LEU A 182 -16.70 11.71 1.28
N PHE A 183 -15.65 12.04 0.53
CA PHE A 183 -14.26 12.05 1.02
C PHE A 183 -13.60 13.42 0.90
N ASP A 184 -12.58 13.64 1.73
CA ASP A 184 -11.82 14.89 1.76
C ASP A 184 -10.67 14.91 0.73
N ILE A 185 -10.16 13.72 0.38
CA ILE A 185 -9.00 13.52 -0.51
C ILE A 185 -9.34 12.40 -1.50
N THR A 186 -8.96 12.59 -2.76
CA THR A 186 -8.99 11.53 -3.79
C THR A 186 -7.71 10.70 -3.68
N SER A 187 -7.81 9.42 -3.33
CA SER A 187 -6.64 8.55 -3.21
C SER A 187 -6.68 7.40 -4.22
N VAL A 188 -5.55 7.16 -4.89
CA VAL A 188 -5.46 6.17 -5.96
C VAL A 188 -4.20 5.32 -5.79
N GLU A 189 -4.36 4.00 -5.89
CA GLU A 189 -3.27 3.05 -6.14
C GLU A 189 -2.92 3.12 -7.63
N LEU A 190 -1.80 3.78 -7.96
CA LEU A 190 -1.49 4.17 -9.33
C LEU A 190 -0.11 3.69 -9.77
N ILE A 191 -0.10 2.53 -10.40
CA ILE A 191 1.10 1.86 -10.89
C ILE A 191 1.21 2.01 -12.41
N ARG A 192 2.38 2.43 -12.90
CA ARG A 192 2.70 2.55 -14.33
C ARG A 192 3.19 1.21 -14.88
N SER A 193 2.57 0.71 -15.95
CA SER A 193 3.11 -0.37 -16.80
C SER A 193 3.62 0.19 -18.14
N ALA A 194 4.31 -0.62 -18.94
CA ALA A 194 4.75 -0.23 -20.28
C ALA A 194 3.56 0.09 -21.20
N GLU A 195 2.44 -0.63 -21.04
CA GLU A 195 1.22 -0.46 -21.85
C GLU A 195 0.57 0.92 -21.72
N VAL A 196 0.80 1.60 -20.60
CA VAL A 196 0.19 2.90 -20.28
C VAL A 196 1.21 4.03 -20.13
N ALA A 197 2.49 3.77 -20.40
CA ALA A 197 3.58 4.71 -20.11
C ALA A 197 3.43 6.04 -20.87
N ASP A 198 2.95 6.00 -22.11
CA ASP A 198 2.74 7.18 -22.97
C ASP A 198 1.58 8.07 -22.51
N GLN A 199 0.59 7.50 -21.82
CA GLN A 199 -0.58 8.21 -21.29
C GLN A 199 -0.51 8.50 -19.79
N PHE A 200 0.43 7.90 -19.06
CA PHE A 200 0.46 7.92 -17.59
C PHE A 200 0.49 9.34 -17.02
N ARG A 201 1.42 10.18 -17.50
CA ARG A 201 1.55 11.58 -17.07
C ARG A 201 0.27 12.39 -17.31
N GLU A 202 -0.35 12.23 -18.47
CA GLU A 202 -1.62 12.91 -18.78
C GLU A 202 -2.76 12.39 -17.90
N GLY A 203 -2.75 11.10 -17.54
CA GLY A 203 -3.66 10.52 -16.56
C GLY A 203 -3.55 11.20 -15.19
N VAL A 204 -2.32 11.36 -14.68
CA VAL A 204 -2.06 12.06 -13.40
C VAL A 204 -2.56 13.50 -13.46
N ARG A 205 -2.25 14.23 -14.54
CA ARG A 205 -2.73 15.61 -14.74
C ARG A 205 -4.25 15.71 -14.70
N LYS A 206 -4.95 14.78 -15.36
CA LYS A 206 -6.41 14.72 -15.37
C LYS A 206 -6.99 14.43 -13.99
N LEU A 207 -6.33 13.59 -13.18
CA LEU A 207 -6.75 13.34 -11.79
C LEU A 207 -6.64 14.62 -10.96
N VAL A 208 -5.50 15.32 -11.02
CA VAL A 208 -5.26 16.57 -10.27
C VAL A 208 -6.23 17.69 -10.69
N ALA A 209 -6.58 17.76 -11.98
CA ALA A 209 -7.49 18.77 -12.51
C ALA A 209 -8.94 18.69 -11.97
N GLN A 210 -9.30 17.62 -11.24
CA GLN A 210 -10.65 17.44 -10.66
C GLN A 210 -10.91 18.32 -9.42
N GLY A 211 -9.89 19.01 -8.90
CA GLY A 211 -10.03 20.08 -7.90
C GLY A 211 -10.10 19.63 -6.43
N LYS A 212 -10.08 18.32 -6.15
CA LYS A 212 -9.79 17.78 -4.81
C LYS A 212 -8.29 17.48 -4.67
N PRO A 213 -7.70 17.57 -3.46
CA PRO A 213 -6.35 17.06 -3.23
C PRO A 213 -6.26 15.60 -3.66
N VAL A 214 -5.21 15.27 -4.41
CA VAL A 214 -4.95 13.91 -4.89
C VAL A 214 -3.77 13.33 -4.11
N ALA A 215 -3.94 12.13 -3.56
CA ALA A 215 -2.85 11.34 -3.02
C ALA A 215 -2.67 10.05 -3.81
N ILE A 216 -1.42 9.71 -4.14
CA ILE A 216 -1.08 8.39 -4.67
C ILE A 216 -0.68 7.52 -3.48
N THR A 217 -1.55 6.61 -3.06
CA THR A 217 -1.39 5.83 -1.83
C THR A 217 -0.60 4.54 -2.02
N GLY A 218 -0.33 4.17 -3.26
CA GLY A 218 0.65 3.16 -3.56
C GLY A 218 1.08 3.15 -5.01
N PHE A 219 2.38 2.99 -5.17
CA PHE A 219 3.10 2.77 -6.41
C PHE A 219 4.44 2.12 -6.10
N GLY A 220 4.90 1.27 -7.00
CA GLY A 220 6.14 0.53 -6.81
C GLY A 220 6.31 -0.54 -7.88
N THR A 221 7.45 -1.23 -7.82
CA THR A 221 7.73 -2.38 -8.67
C THR A 221 8.66 -3.36 -7.96
N ALA A 222 8.55 -4.64 -8.28
CA ALA A 222 9.43 -5.68 -7.76
C ALA A 222 10.89 -5.44 -8.19
N THR A 223 11.83 -6.21 -7.62
CA THR A 223 13.27 -5.95 -7.74
C THR A 223 13.97 -6.85 -8.77
N TRP A 224 13.31 -7.13 -9.90
CA TRP A 224 13.85 -7.97 -10.98
C TRP A 224 13.80 -7.29 -12.35
N GLN A 225 14.68 -7.71 -13.27
CA GLN A 225 14.85 -7.08 -14.57
C GLN A 225 13.56 -7.15 -15.42
N GLY A 226 12.95 -6.00 -15.72
CA GLY A 226 11.69 -5.91 -16.46
C GLY A 226 10.46 -5.77 -15.57
N ALA A 227 10.60 -5.86 -14.24
CA ALA A 227 9.50 -5.68 -13.30
C ALA A 227 8.75 -4.35 -13.53
N GLY A 228 9.48 -3.27 -13.83
CA GLY A 228 8.90 -1.94 -14.08
C GLY A 228 7.97 -1.88 -15.29
N ASP A 229 8.14 -2.74 -16.29
CA ASP A 229 7.27 -2.77 -17.48
C ASP A 229 5.93 -3.46 -17.20
N VAL A 230 5.92 -4.37 -16.23
CA VAL A 230 4.74 -5.13 -15.80
C VAL A 230 4.39 -4.84 -14.33
N ALA A 231 4.73 -3.65 -13.83
CA ALA A 231 4.71 -3.33 -12.41
C ALA A 231 3.41 -3.73 -11.65
N PRO A 232 2.19 -3.55 -12.18
CA PRO A 232 0.96 -3.97 -11.51
C PRO A 232 0.88 -5.48 -11.22
N ARG A 233 1.64 -6.29 -11.96
CA ARG A 233 1.72 -7.75 -11.86
C ARG A 233 3.11 -8.25 -11.49
N SER A 234 4.01 -7.35 -11.07
CA SER A 234 5.43 -7.69 -10.88
C SER A 234 5.69 -8.65 -9.72
N MET A 235 4.70 -8.86 -8.85
CA MET A 235 4.72 -9.88 -7.79
C MET A 235 4.21 -11.25 -8.23
N GLU A 236 3.59 -11.38 -9.42
CA GLU A 236 3.05 -12.64 -9.94
C GLU A 236 4.14 -13.57 -10.50
N ILE A 237 5.24 -13.68 -9.75
CA ILE A 237 6.37 -14.58 -9.98
C ILE A 237 6.58 -15.53 -8.79
N VAL A 238 5.60 -15.56 -7.88
CA VAL A 238 5.65 -16.25 -6.59
C VAL A 238 4.63 -17.38 -6.57
N GLU A 239 5.08 -18.56 -6.16
CA GLU A 239 4.23 -19.69 -5.83
C GLU A 239 3.76 -19.57 -4.38
N TYR A 240 2.48 -19.88 -4.15
CA TYR A 240 1.86 -19.85 -2.83
C TYR A 240 1.37 -21.25 -2.45
N ASP A 241 1.42 -21.58 -1.15
CA ASP A 241 0.84 -22.82 -0.63
C ASP A 241 -0.69 -22.72 -0.44
N GLU A 242 -1.31 -23.82 0.02
CA GLU A 242 -2.76 -23.89 0.26
C GLU A 242 -3.26 -22.89 1.32
N THR A 243 -2.38 -22.37 2.18
CA THR A 243 -2.70 -21.36 3.20
C THR A 243 -2.54 -19.92 2.66
N GLY A 244 -1.95 -19.77 1.47
CA GLY A 244 -1.66 -18.48 0.87
C GLY A 244 -0.31 -17.89 1.31
N ARG A 245 0.60 -18.71 1.84
CA ARG A 245 1.96 -18.26 2.17
C ARG A 245 2.86 -18.34 0.94
N PRO A 246 3.71 -17.33 0.68
CA PRO A 246 4.67 -17.39 -0.42
C PRO A 246 5.73 -18.45 -0.09
N VAL A 247 5.99 -19.36 -1.03
CA VAL A 247 6.93 -20.49 -0.81
C VAL A 247 8.16 -20.44 -1.70
N ALA A 248 8.04 -20.05 -2.97
CA ALA A 248 9.16 -20.03 -3.91
C ALA A 248 8.88 -19.08 -5.09
N LEU A 249 9.92 -18.78 -5.88
CA LEU A 249 9.77 -18.14 -7.18
C LEU A 249 9.44 -19.19 -8.25
N ASP A 250 8.53 -18.84 -9.16
CA ASP A 250 8.07 -19.72 -10.26
C ASP A 250 9.11 -19.87 -11.40
N GLY A 251 10.18 -19.09 -11.35
CA GLY A 251 11.18 -18.97 -12.41
C GLY A 251 12.52 -18.46 -11.93
N ASP A 252 13.42 -18.24 -12.90
CA ASP A 252 14.75 -17.70 -12.64
C ASP A 252 14.77 -16.22 -13.02
N TYR A 253 14.97 -15.36 -12.02
CA TYR A 253 14.88 -13.91 -12.17
C TYR A 253 16.20 -13.23 -11.86
N VAL A 254 16.54 -12.20 -12.63
CA VAL A 254 17.76 -11.40 -12.42
C VAL A 254 17.40 -10.18 -11.57
N ARG A 255 18.09 -10.02 -10.44
CA ARG A 255 17.92 -8.86 -9.55
C ARG A 255 18.26 -7.55 -10.25
N ASP A 256 17.41 -6.54 -10.09
CA ASP A 256 17.59 -5.20 -10.66
C ASP A 256 17.17 -4.09 -9.66
N GLU A 257 18.00 -3.89 -8.62
CA GLU A 257 17.81 -2.77 -7.70
C GLU A 257 17.90 -1.38 -8.40
N PRO A 258 18.82 -1.13 -9.36
CA PRO A 258 18.85 0.13 -10.11
C PRO A 258 17.57 0.38 -10.92
N GLY A 259 16.97 -0.65 -11.52
CA GLY A 259 15.69 -0.55 -12.22
C GLY A 259 14.53 -0.17 -11.32
N GLN A 260 14.42 -0.79 -10.14
CA GLN A 260 13.43 -0.41 -9.12
C GLN A 260 13.62 1.05 -8.68
N ALA A 261 14.86 1.48 -8.43
CA ALA A 261 15.18 2.85 -8.07
C ALA A 261 14.81 3.86 -9.16
N ALA A 262 15.12 3.57 -10.42
CA ALA A 262 14.78 4.42 -11.56
C ALA A 262 13.26 4.57 -11.72
N TYR A 263 12.51 3.47 -11.56
CA TYR A 263 11.05 3.46 -11.62
C TYR A 263 10.43 4.37 -10.57
N LEU A 264 10.82 4.22 -9.30
CA LEU A 264 10.27 5.04 -8.21
C LEU A 264 10.59 6.52 -8.41
N ARG A 265 11.81 6.83 -8.84
CA ARG A 265 12.22 8.20 -9.12
C ARG A 265 11.40 8.83 -10.25
N GLU A 266 11.21 8.11 -11.35
CA GLU A 266 10.40 8.57 -12.48
C GLU A 266 8.97 8.94 -12.03
N LEU A 267 8.32 8.05 -11.26
CA LEU A 267 6.95 8.28 -10.82
C LEU A 267 6.84 9.44 -9.84
N LEU A 268 7.77 9.55 -8.89
CA LEU A 268 7.86 10.69 -7.98
C LEU A 268 8.02 12.02 -8.75
N GLU A 269 8.90 12.06 -9.75
CA GLU A 269 9.09 13.23 -10.62
C GLU A 269 7.81 13.59 -11.41
N ILE A 270 7.06 12.59 -11.90
CA ILE A 270 5.76 12.81 -12.55
C ILE A 270 4.75 13.38 -11.55
N PHE A 271 4.57 12.75 -10.40
CA PHE A 271 3.56 13.15 -9.41
C PHE A 271 3.80 14.57 -8.90
N ASP A 272 5.05 14.93 -8.61
CA ASP A 272 5.39 16.28 -8.16
C ASP A 272 5.17 17.32 -9.26
N ALA A 273 5.61 17.03 -10.49
CA ALA A 273 5.46 17.94 -11.62
C ALA A 273 3.99 18.21 -11.99
N GLU A 274 3.12 17.22 -11.85
CA GLU A 274 1.69 17.36 -12.16
C GLU A 274 0.85 17.85 -10.97
N GLY A 275 1.47 18.09 -9.80
CA GLY A 275 0.82 18.76 -8.67
C GLY A 275 0.03 17.84 -7.73
N VAL A 276 0.45 16.57 -7.58
CA VAL A 276 -0.09 15.65 -6.57
C VAL A 276 0.14 16.23 -5.15
N ASP A 277 -0.83 16.08 -4.25
CA ASP A 277 -0.74 16.56 -2.85
C ASP A 277 0.15 15.63 -2.00
N GLY A 278 -0.02 14.32 -2.14
CA GLY A 278 0.75 13.32 -1.41
C GLY A 278 1.12 12.10 -2.24
N ALA A 279 2.29 11.53 -2.02
CA ALA A 279 2.69 10.27 -2.64
C ALA A 279 3.31 9.33 -1.60
N PHE A 280 2.88 8.07 -1.61
CA PHE A 280 3.30 7.03 -0.71
C PHE A 280 3.93 5.89 -1.49
N VAL A 281 5.26 5.76 -1.40
CA VAL A 281 5.97 4.61 -1.99
C VAL A 281 5.44 3.35 -1.31
N TYR A 282 5.03 2.35 -2.10
CA TYR A 282 4.61 1.05 -1.59
C TYR A 282 5.70 0.04 -1.91
N LEU A 283 6.51 -0.43 -0.95
CA LEU A 283 6.42 -0.27 0.52
C LEU A 283 7.79 -0.16 1.20
N PHE A 284 7.84 0.09 2.51
CA PHE A 284 9.09 0.08 3.27
C PHE A 284 9.76 -1.31 3.27
N ALA A 285 9.10 -2.31 3.87
CA ALA A 285 9.60 -3.67 4.02
C ALA A 285 8.48 -4.70 3.92
N LEU A 286 8.69 -5.81 3.20
CA LEU A 286 7.74 -6.92 3.10
C LEU A 286 8.29 -8.14 3.85
N ASN A 287 7.85 -8.33 5.09
CA ASN A 287 8.50 -9.24 6.05
C ASN A 287 8.42 -10.73 5.68
N ASN A 288 7.39 -11.14 4.93
CA ASN A 288 7.24 -12.51 4.44
C ASN A 288 7.97 -12.78 3.11
N PHE A 289 8.76 -11.81 2.61
CA PHE A 289 9.55 -11.93 1.38
C PHE A 289 11.06 -11.74 1.71
N PRO A 290 11.68 -12.72 2.40
CA PRO A 290 13.06 -12.60 2.85
C PRO A 290 14.04 -12.60 1.68
N HIS A 291 15.21 -11.98 1.92
CA HIS A 291 16.32 -12.00 1.00
C HIS A 291 17.22 -13.22 1.25
N ARG A 292 17.38 -14.07 0.23
CA ARG A 292 18.16 -15.33 0.28
C ARG A 292 19.10 -15.45 -0.93
N PRO A 293 20.19 -14.66 -0.99
CA PRO A 293 21.05 -14.61 -2.18
C PRO A 293 21.73 -15.95 -2.51
N ASP A 294 21.92 -16.81 -1.52
CA ASP A 294 22.52 -18.14 -1.67
C ASP A 294 21.49 -19.23 -2.06
N ASP A 295 20.21 -18.89 -2.11
CA ASP A 295 19.10 -19.78 -2.53
C ASP A 295 18.15 -19.04 -3.48
N PRO A 296 18.52 -18.91 -4.77
CA PRO A 296 17.81 -18.06 -5.73
C PRO A 296 16.32 -18.40 -5.89
N ARG A 297 15.92 -19.67 -5.72
CA ARG A 297 14.51 -20.07 -5.83
C ARG A 297 13.66 -19.64 -4.65
N HIS A 298 14.28 -19.36 -3.52
CA HIS A 298 13.60 -18.91 -2.31
C HIS A 298 13.98 -17.47 -1.93
N ASP A 299 14.70 -16.73 -2.79
CA ASP A 299 14.96 -15.28 -2.66
C ASP A 299 13.70 -14.48 -3.01
N LEU A 300 12.66 -14.62 -2.19
CA LEU A 300 11.36 -13.99 -2.39
C LEU A 300 11.46 -12.45 -2.46
N ASP A 301 12.51 -11.85 -1.89
CA ASP A 301 12.77 -10.41 -2.01
C ASP A 301 12.86 -9.92 -3.47
N LEU A 302 13.16 -10.79 -4.45
CA LEU A 302 13.08 -10.45 -5.87
C LEU A 302 11.68 -9.98 -6.27
N ALA A 303 10.64 -10.63 -5.75
CA ALA A 303 9.24 -10.28 -5.97
C ALA A 303 8.74 -9.15 -5.05
N SER A 304 9.55 -8.69 -4.10
CA SER A 304 9.14 -7.67 -3.12
C SER A 304 9.15 -6.28 -3.73
N LEU A 305 8.06 -5.54 -3.49
CA LEU A 305 7.94 -4.10 -3.72
C LEU A 305 8.70 -3.27 -2.66
N GLY A 306 9.20 -3.91 -1.59
CA GLY A 306 9.89 -3.27 -0.49
C GLY A 306 11.18 -2.58 -0.93
N ILE A 307 11.49 -1.42 -0.36
CA ILE A 307 12.74 -0.68 -0.62
C ILE A 307 13.91 -1.12 0.26
N VAL A 308 13.69 -2.09 1.15
CA VAL A 308 14.73 -2.77 1.93
C VAL A 308 14.64 -4.28 1.72
N LYS A 309 15.77 -4.97 1.87
CA LYS A 309 15.90 -6.43 1.88
C LYS A 309 15.69 -6.93 3.29
N VAL A 310 14.70 -7.81 3.52
CA VAL A 310 14.47 -8.41 4.84
C VAL A 310 15.46 -9.54 5.08
N LEU A 311 16.11 -9.55 6.24
CA LEU A 311 17.16 -10.51 6.62
C LEU A 311 16.65 -11.40 7.78
N GLU A 312 16.82 -12.72 7.66
CA GLU A 312 16.28 -13.66 8.65
C GLU A 312 17.23 -13.90 9.84
N ASP A 313 18.51 -14.12 9.55
CA ASP A 313 19.49 -14.59 10.55
C ASP A 313 20.63 -13.58 10.83
N ARG A 314 20.49 -12.34 10.35
CA ARG A 314 21.49 -11.28 10.53
C ARG A 314 20.86 -9.89 10.51
N THR A 315 21.63 -8.89 10.92
CA THR A 315 21.27 -7.48 10.77
C THR A 315 21.93 -6.86 9.54
N GLY A 316 21.45 -5.67 9.16
CA GLY A 316 21.99 -4.88 8.06
C GLY A 316 23.41 -4.37 8.33
N ASP A 317 24.14 -4.10 7.26
CA ASP A 317 25.46 -3.47 7.31
C ASP A 317 25.31 -1.95 7.48
N THR A 318 24.30 -1.34 6.84
CA THR A 318 24.02 0.09 6.94
C THR A 318 23.37 0.44 8.29
N TYR A 319 22.48 -0.42 8.78
CA TYR A 319 21.79 -0.28 10.08
C TYR A 319 22.02 -1.55 10.91
N PRO A 320 23.11 -1.62 11.72
CA PRO A 320 23.48 -2.83 12.46
C PRO A 320 22.46 -3.28 13.53
N ASP A 321 21.53 -2.41 13.90
CA ASP A 321 20.42 -2.66 14.82
C ASP A 321 19.15 -3.19 14.13
N MET A 322 19.11 -3.22 12.80
CA MET A 322 17.90 -3.54 12.02
C MET A 322 18.02 -4.89 11.29
N PRO A 323 16.92 -5.67 11.18
CA PRO A 323 16.89 -6.96 10.47
C PRO A 323 16.68 -6.80 8.96
N TRP A 324 17.20 -5.72 8.36
CA TRP A 324 17.08 -5.44 6.94
C TRP A 324 18.23 -4.57 6.44
N GLU A 325 18.45 -4.57 5.13
CA GLU A 325 19.46 -3.74 4.45
C GLU A 325 18.80 -2.89 3.35
N PRO A 326 19.11 -1.59 3.23
CA PRO A 326 18.63 -0.76 2.12
C PRO A 326 18.88 -1.38 0.73
N LYS A 327 17.89 -1.24 -0.15
CA LYS A 327 18.09 -1.40 -1.60
C LYS A 327 18.52 -0.06 -2.21
N ALA A 328 18.98 -0.07 -3.46
CA ALA A 328 19.20 1.17 -4.23
C ALA A 328 17.96 2.09 -4.24
N ALA A 329 16.75 1.51 -4.22
CA ALA A 329 15.48 2.23 -4.14
C ALA A 329 15.37 3.13 -2.89
N PHE A 330 15.86 2.68 -1.73
CA PHE A 330 15.88 3.49 -0.51
C PHE A 330 16.65 4.79 -0.72
N THR A 331 17.85 4.69 -1.31
CA THR A 331 18.70 5.86 -1.57
C THR A 331 18.06 6.79 -2.60
N ALA A 332 17.47 6.24 -3.66
CA ALA A 332 16.80 7.03 -4.68
C ALA A 332 15.60 7.83 -4.13
N VAL A 333 14.79 7.21 -3.25
CA VAL A 333 13.68 7.89 -2.56
C VAL A 333 14.20 8.94 -1.59
N ALA A 334 15.21 8.62 -0.77
CA ALA A 334 15.82 9.56 0.17
C ALA A 334 16.37 10.81 -0.53
N ASP A 335 17.13 10.62 -1.61
CA ASP A 335 17.73 11.71 -2.39
C ASP A 335 16.64 12.60 -3.00
N TYR A 336 15.56 11.99 -3.51
CA TYR A 336 14.44 12.74 -4.07
C TYR A 336 13.68 13.55 -3.00
N TYR A 337 13.40 12.96 -1.83
CA TYR A 337 12.66 13.65 -0.76
C TYR A 337 13.46 14.71 -0.02
N ARG A 338 14.79 14.59 0.03
CA ARG A 338 15.68 15.63 0.56
C ARG A 338 15.57 16.95 -0.21
N GLY A 339 15.39 16.87 -1.53
CA GLY A 339 15.31 18.03 -2.44
C GLY A 339 16.64 18.41 -3.06
#